data_AF-A0A6N8YQ18-F1
#
_entry.id   AF-A0A6N8YQ18-F1
#
_cell.length_a   1.000
_cell.length_b   1.000
_cell.length_c   1.000
_cell.angle_alpha   90.00
_cell.angle_beta   90.00
_cell.angle_gamma   90.00
#
_symmetry.space_group_name_H-M   'P 1'
#
loop_
_entity.id
_entity.type
_entity.pdbx_description
1 polymer ?
#
loop_
_entity_poly.entity_id
_entity_poly.type
_entity_poly.pdbx_seq_one_letter_code
_entity_poly.pdbx_strand_id
1 'polypeptide(L)'
;MATQTQEIRNMRLISHHDLNGFGNIGEGVHLHVNADGRRILYLAHESAPKDITSVDVTDVANPRLVMQTEHAYPHLRSNSLAIVDDVMLVAYQSVQPGQPGTGMGVYDISNAEEP
;
A
#
# COMPACT_ATOMS: atom_id res chain seq x y z
N MET A 1 7.50 25.60 -0.21
CA MET A 1 7.95 24.31 0.33
C MET A 1 9.44 24.44 0.61
N ALA A 2 9.90 24.17 1.83
CA ALA A 2 11.31 24.24 2.15
C ALA A 2 12.04 23.10 1.42
N THR A 3 13.08 23.42 0.65
CA THR A 3 14.02 22.46 0.08
C THR A 3 14.87 21.90 1.21
N GLN A 4 14.35 20.90 1.92
CA GLN A 4 15.14 20.13 2.87
C GLN A 4 16.03 19.19 2.06
N THR A 5 17.34 19.33 2.19
CA THR A 5 18.29 18.38 1.60
C THR A 5 18.04 17.01 2.25
N GLN A 6 17.54 16.04 1.48
CA GLN A 6 17.40 14.68 1.98
C GLN A 6 18.79 14.16 2.38
N GLU A 7 18.95 13.73 3.62
CA GLU A 7 20.20 13.13 4.08
C GLU A 7 20.33 11.75 3.44
N ILE A 8 21.36 11.57 2.60
CA ILE A 8 21.61 10.32 1.87
C ILE A 8 23.11 10.01 1.87
N ARG A 9 23.49 8.78 2.23
CA ARG A 9 24.88 8.30 2.20
C ARG A 9 24.94 6.98 1.44
N ASN A 10 25.83 6.90 0.44
CA ASN A 10 26.03 5.72 -0.40
C ASN A 10 24.76 5.23 -1.15
N MET A 11 23.74 6.08 -1.28
CA MET A 11 22.52 5.79 -2.03
C MET A 11 22.28 6.94 -3.02
N ARG A 12 21.54 6.64 -4.09
CA ARG A 12 21.05 7.62 -5.06
C ARG A 12 19.54 7.48 -5.14
N LEU A 13 18.81 8.56 -4.89
CA LEU A 13 17.38 8.59 -5.14
C LEU A 13 17.13 8.40 -6.65
N ILE A 14 16.32 7.41 -7.01
CA ILE A 14 15.94 7.14 -8.40
C ILE A 14 14.64 7.88 -8.72
N SER A 15 13.64 7.74 -7.85
CA SER A 15 12.32 8.36 -7.99
C SER A 15 11.62 8.45 -6.63
N HIS A 16 10.49 9.14 -6.59
CA HIS A 16 9.64 9.27 -5.42
C HIS A 16 8.18 9.41 -5.87
N HIS A 17 7.26 8.75 -5.15
CA HIS A 17 5.82 8.90 -5.31
C HIS A 17 5.22 9.19 -3.94
N ASP A 18 4.43 10.25 -3.81
CA ASP A 18 3.88 10.72 -2.53
C ASP A 18 2.57 10.02 -2.12
N LEU A 19 2.17 9.03 -2.91
CA LEU A 19 0.92 8.25 -2.75
C LEU A 19 -0.32 9.15 -2.75
N ASN A 20 -0.32 10.20 -3.57
CA ASN A 20 -1.36 11.23 -3.62
C ASN A 20 -1.57 11.93 -2.26
N GLY A 21 -0.50 12.07 -1.48
CA GLY A 21 -0.53 12.69 -0.15
C GLY A 21 -0.91 11.75 1.00
N PHE A 22 -1.10 10.46 0.73
CA PHE A 22 -1.44 9.44 1.75
C PHE A 22 -0.22 8.58 2.10
N GLY A 23 0.82 9.20 2.68
CA GLY A 23 2.08 8.51 3.02
C GLY A 23 2.08 7.71 4.33
N ASN A 24 0.92 7.54 4.98
CA ASN A 24 0.77 6.85 6.27
C ASN A 24 0.77 5.32 6.13
N ILE A 25 1.87 4.78 5.60
CA ILE A 25 2.02 3.34 5.33
C ILE A 25 2.48 2.60 6.60
N GLY A 26 1.85 1.46 6.89
CA GLY A 26 2.21 0.54 7.98
C GLY A 26 3.35 -0.42 7.60
N GLU A 27 3.54 -1.49 8.37
CA GLU A 27 4.64 -2.44 8.09
C GLU A 27 4.32 -3.42 6.95
N GLY A 28 3.04 -3.58 6.61
CA GLY A 28 2.57 -4.41 5.51
C GLY A 28 2.99 -3.89 4.14
N VAL A 29 4.07 -4.47 3.60
CA VAL A 29 4.58 -4.18 2.25
C VAL A 29 4.90 -5.47 1.51
N HIS A 30 4.50 -5.57 0.24
CA HIS A 30 4.83 -6.73 -0.61
C HIS A 30 5.04 -6.29 -2.07
N LEU A 31 6.10 -6.79 -2.70
CA LEU A 31 6.35 -6.61 -4.14
C LEU A 31 5.88 -7.86 -4.88
N HIS A 32 4.81 -7.73 -5.65
CA HIS A 32 4.23 -8.81 -6.44
C HIS A 32 4.64 -8.69 -7.91
N VAL A 33 4.74 -9.83 -8.60
CA VAL A 33 4.92 -9.86 -10.06
C VAL A 33 3.65 -10.41 -10.68
N ASN A 34 2.87 -9.56 -11.32
CA ASN A 34 1.63 -9.95 -11.97
C ASN A 34 1.91 -10.83 -13.20
N ALA A 35 0.89 -11.55 -13.67
CA ALA A 35 0.98 -12.42 -14.85
C ALA A 35 1.42 -11.69 -16.13
N ASP A 36 1.16 -10.39 -16.23
CA ASP A 36 1.61 -9.52 -17.33
C ASP A 36 3.07 -9.05 -17.21
N GLY A 37 3.76 -9.44 -16.14
CA GLY A 37 5.16 -9.12 -15.88
C GLY A 37 5.40 -7.80 -15.15
N ARG A 38 4.34 -7.04 -14.82
CA ARG A 38 4.46 -5.83 -14.02
C ARG A 38 4.87 -6.16 -12.58
N ARG A 39 5.66 -5.27 -11.98
CA ARG A 39 6.06 -5.34 -10.57
C ARG A 39 5.23 -4.34 -9.79
N ILE A 40 4.28 -4.83 -9.01
CA ILE A 40 3.36 -4.00 -8.25
C ILE A 40 3.74 -4.05 -6.77
N LEU A 41 4.01 -2.88 -6.21
CA LEU A 41 4.28 -2.71 -4.79
C LEU A 41 2.97 -2.42 -4.05
N TYR A 42 2.51 -3.36 -3.22
CA TYR A 42 1.34 -3.22 -2.36
C TYR A 42 1.76 -2.72 -0.98
N LEU A 43 1.04 -1.70 -0.49
CA LEU A 43 1.36 -0.92 0.70
C LEU A 43 0.10 -0.80 1.56
N ALA A 44 0.15 -1.29 2.78
CA ALA A 44 -0.97 -1.22 3.71
C ALA A 44 -0.94 0.10 4.50
N HIS A 45 -2.08 0.74 4.75
CA HIS A 45 -2.11 2.01 5.50
C HIS A 45 -2.30 1.79 7.01
N GLU A 46 -1.52 2.52 7.81
CA GLU A 46 -1.55 2.42 9.28
C GLU A 46 -2.80 3.07 9.91
N SER A 47 -3.57 3.82 9.13
CA SER A 47 -4.80 4.48 9.54
C SER A 47 -5.66 4.91 8.36
N ALA A 48 -6.96 5.01 8.60
CA ALA A 48 -7.91 5.62 7.67
C ALA A 48 -7.49 7.06 7.26
N PRO A 49 -7.90 7.55 6.07
CA PRO A 49 -9.02 7.04 5.26
C PRO A 49 -8.65 5.86 4.37
N LYS A 50 -7.39 5.75 3.95
CA LYS A 50 -6.95 4.72 3.01
C LYS A 50 -6.77 3.36 3.68
N ASP A 51 -7.02 2.31 2.92
CA ASP A 51 -6.81 0.93 3.33
C ASP A 51 -5.51 0.38 2.72
N ILE A 52 -5.45 0.31 1.38
CA ILE A 52 -4.28 -0.21 0.64
C ILE A 52 -3.98 0.73 -0.52
N THR A 53 -2.70 1.00 -0.76
CA THR A 53 -2.20 1.61 -1.99
C THR A 53 -1.35 0.61 -2.75
N SER A 54 -1.52 0.53 -4.07
CA SER A 54 -0.59 -0.19 -4.95
C SER A 54 0.06 0.76 -5.95
N VAL A 55 1.35 0.53 -6.20
CA VAL A 55 2.17 1.33 -7.12
C VAL A 55 2.88 0.40 -8.09
N ASP A 56 2.72 0.65 -9.38
CA ASP A 56 3.53 0.01 -10.42
C ASP A 56 4.94 0.59 -10.33
N VAL A 57 5.90 -0.29 -10.02
CA VAL A 57 7.33 0.01 -9.93
C VAL A 57 8.14 -0.76 -10.98
N THR A 58 7.49 -1.19 -12.06
CA THR A 58 8.14 -1.85 -13.19
C THR A 58 9.21 -0.96 -13.82
N ASP A 59 8.87 0.30 -14.05
CA ASP A 59 9.83 1.38 -14.30
C ASP A 59 10.11 2.13 -13.01
N VAL A 60 11.21 1.76 -12.35
CA VAL A 60 11.63 2.37 -11.08
C VAL A 60 11.93 3.87 -11.18
N ALA A 61 12.13 4.43 -12.39
CA ALA A 61 12.29 5.88 -12.58
C ALA A 61 10.95 6.63 -12.61
N ASN A 62 9.85 5.93 -12.92
CA ASN A 62 8.50 6.50 -13.08
C ASN A 62 7.46 5.64 -12.34
N PRO A 63 7.48 5.57 -11.00
CA PRO A 63 6.47 4.85 -10.24
C PRO A 63 5.08 5.45 -10.48
N ARG A 64 4.06 4.59 -10.62
CA ARG A 64 2.69 5.03 -10.92
C ARG A 64 1.69 4.40 -9.96
N LEU A 65 0.83 5.21 -9.37
CA LEU A 65 -0.32 4.70 -8.63
C LEU A 65 -1.17 3.78 -9.54
N VAL A 66 -1.53 2.61 -9.04
CA VAL A 66 -2.44 1.67 -9.71
C VAL A 66 -3.79 1.69 -9.03
N MET A 67 -3.82 1.49 -7.71
CA MET A 67 -5.03 1.48 -6.91
C MET A 67 -4.77 2.15 -5.56
N GLN A 68 -5.80 2.77 -5.00
CA GLN A 68 -5.80 3.28 -3.63
C GLN A 68 -7.21 3.17 -3.03
N THR A 69 -7.44 2.15 -2.19
CA THR A 69 -8.74 1.84 -1.59
C THR A 69 -8.99 2.63 -0.31
N GLU A 70 -10.27 2.68 0.08
CA GLU A 70 -10.73 3.36 1.29
C GLU A 70 -11.14 2.32 2.35
N HIS A 71 -10.87 2.64 3.60
CA HIS A 71 -11.48 1.94 4.72
C HIS A 71 -12.97 2.24 4.82
N ALA A 72 -13.75 1.22 5.19
CA ALA A 72 -15.17 1.38 5.46
C ALA A 72 -15.47 2.23 6.72
N TYR A 73 -14.51 2.33 7.65
CA TYR A 73 -14.66 3.09 8.88
C TYR A 73 -13.38 3.86 9.25
N PRO A 74 -13.51 5.06 9.86
CA PRO A 74 -12.37 5.91 10.19
C PRO A 74 -11.51 5.38 11.36
N HIS A 75 -11.99 4.40 12.11
CA HIS A 75 -11.29 3.81 13.26
C HIS A 75 -10.48 2.55 12.89
N LEU A 76 -10.41 2.20 11.61
CA LEU A 76 -9.65 1.05 11.13
C LEU A 76 -8.21 1.41 10.75
N ARG A 77 -7.36 0.38 10.85
CA ARG A 77 -6.01 0.35 10.31
C ARG A 77 -5.73 -0.98 9.62
N SER A 78 -4.91 -0.93 8.58
CA SER A 78 -4.42 -2.06 7.79
C SER A 78 -2.92 -2.24 8.00
N ASN A 79 -2.52 -2.59 9.23
CA ASN A 79 -1.10 -2.54 9.59
C ASN A 79 -0.24 -3.59 8.87
N SER A 80 -0.86 -4.69 8.42
CA SER A 80 -0.14 -5.83 7.86
C SER A 80 -0.88 -6.40 6.66
N LEU A 81 -0.13 -6.74 5.62
CA LEU A 81 -0.62 -7.50 4.47
C LEU A 81 0.34 -8.65 4.13
N ALA A 82 -0.18 -9.68 3.49
CA ALA A 82 0.60 -10.77 2.89
C ALA A 82 -0.05 -11.17 1.56
N ILE A 83 0.77 -11.61 0.61
CA ILE A 83 0.33 -12.09 -0.70
C ILE A 83 0.81 -13.53 -0.86
N VAL A 84 -0.08 -14.40 -1.32
CA VAL A 84 0.21 -15.77 -1.76
C VAL A 84 -0.49 -15.97 -3.10
N ASP A 85 0.28 -16.33 -4.13
CA ASP A 85 -0.17 -16.30 -5.53
C ASP A 85 -0.78 -14.93 -5.84
N ASP A 86 -2.01 -14.89 -6.35
CA ASP A 86 -2.75 -13.65 -6.64
C ASP A 86 -3.77 -13.30 -5.54
N VAL A 87 -3.61 -13.82 -4.33
CA VAL A 87 -4.49 -13.50 -3.20
C VAL A 87 -3.75 -12.65 -2.18
N MET A 88 -4.27 -11.44 -1.95
CA MET A 88 -3.78 -10.53 -0.91
C MET A 88 -4.69 -10.59 0.31
N LEU A 89 -4.07 -10.78 1.48
CA LEU A 89 -4.71 -10.80 2.79
C LEU A 89 -4.27 -9.58 3.59
N VAL A 90 -5.21 -8.81 4.12
CA VAL A 90 -4.94 -7.59 4.88
C VAL A 90 -5.60 -7.66 6.24
N ALA A 91 -4.83 -7.46 7.31
CA ALA A 91 -5.36 -7.54 8.67
C ALA A 91 -5.98 -6.20 9.10
N TYR A 92 -7.26 -6.22 9.48
CA TYR A 92 -7.98 -5.05 9.97
C TYR A 92 -8.08 -5.02 11.49
N GLN A 93 -7.57 -3.94 12.06
CA GLN A 93 -7.58 -3.69 13.49
C GLN A 93 -8.31 -2.38 13.78
N SER A 94 -8.98 -2.30 14.93
CA SER A 94 -9.66 -1.10 15.38
C SER A 94 -8.95 -0.47 16.57
N VAL A 95 -9.19 0.83 16.78
CA VAL A 95 -8.63 1.57 17.92
C VAL A 95 -9.19 1.08 19.25
N GLN A 96 -10.45 0.66 19.30
CA GLN A 96 -11.12 0.18 20.52
C GLN A 96 -11.73 -1.22 20.34
N PRO A 97 -11.76 -2.04 21.40
CA PRO A 97 -12.45 -3.32 21.39
C PRO A 97 -13.95 -3.19 21.01
N GLY A 98 -14.44 -4.13 20.22
CA GLY A 98 -15.86 -4.20 19.86
C GLY A 98 -16.31 -3.25 18.73
N GLN A 99 -15.41 -2.45 18.17
CA GLN A 99 -15.72 -1.64 16.99
C GLN A 99 -15.90 -2.52 15.73
N PRO A 100 -16.86 -2.18 14.84
CA PRO A 100 -17.14 -2.97 13.65
C PRO A 100 -16.01 -2.85 12.61
N GLY A 101 -15.96 -3.82 11.69
CA GLY A 101 -15.04 -3.82 10.55
C GLY A 101 -13.65 -4.41 10.83
N THR A 102 -13.39 -4.90 12.04
CA THR A 102 -12.17 -5.69 12.33
C THR A 102 -12.23 -7.07 11.69
N GLY A 103 -11.06 -7.68 11.46
CA GLY A 103 -10.95 -8.98 10.81
C GLY A 103 -9.88 -8.96 9.72
N MET A 104 -10.26 -9.38 8.51
CA MET A 104 -9.34 -9.52 7.39
C MET A 104 -10.03 -9.14 6.07
N GLY A 105 -9.37 -8.31 5.27
CA GLY A 105 -9.68 -8.10 3.86
C GLY A 105 -9.02 -9.19 3.02
N VAL A 106 -9.72 -9.66 1.99
CA VAL A 106 -9.24 -10.67 1.05
C VAL A 106 -9.50 -10.13 -0.35
N TYR A 107 -8.43 -10.01 -1.14
CA TYR A 107 -8.46 -9.38 -2.45
C TYR A 107 -7.88 -10.32 -3.50
N ASP A 108 -8.49 -10.31 -4.69
CA ASP A 108 -7.96 -10.99 -5.87
C ASP A 108 -7.15 -10.00 -6.68
N ILE A 109 -5.83 -10.08 -6.59
CA ILE A 109 -4.93 -9.13 -7.23
C ILE A 109 -4.41 -9.62 -8.59
N SER A 110 -5.04 -10.63 -9.19
CA SER A 110 -4.69 -11.10 -10.54
C SER A 110 -4.81 -9.98 -11.58
N ASN A 111 -5.75 -9.07 -11.37
CA ASN A 111 -5.84 -7.76 -12.04
C ASN A 111 -5.49 -6.65 -11.04
N ALA A 112 -4.34 -5.98 -11.20
CA ALA A 112 -3.86 -5.00 -10.24
C ALA A 112 -4.74 -3.74 -10.12
N GLU A 113 -5.46 -3.41 -11.19
CA GLU A 113 -6.36 -2.26 -11.28
C GLU A 113 -7.72 -2.48 -10.57
N GLU A 114 -8.14 -3.74 -10.43
CA GLU A 114 -9.46 -4.12 -9.91
C GLU A 114 -9.39 -5.29 -8.92
N PRO A 115 -8.83 -5.09 -7.71
CA PRO A 115 -8.65 -6.16 -6.73
C PRO A 115 -9.79 -6.39 -5.74
#